data_AF-A0A2D6LQV2-F1
#
_entry.id   AF-A0A2D6LQV2-F1
#
_cell.length_a   1.000
_cell.length_b   1.000
_cell.length_c   1.000
_cell.angle_alpha   90.00
_cell.angle_beta   90.00
_cell.angle_gamma   90.00
#
_symmetry.space_group_name_H-M   'P 1'
#
loop_
_entity.id
_entity.type
_entity.pdbx_description
1 polymer ?
#
loop_
_entity_poly.entity_id
_entity_poly.type
_entity_poly.pdbx_seq_one_letter_code
_entity_poly.pdbx_strand_id
1 'polypeptide(L)' 'MVDLTGDHEVKAICPRCFGNGYIRMPAGCAHQVNCPQCDSQGEVWLPAKQCRINVEGGIEPRWMKSGETI' A
#
# COMPACT_ATOMS: atom_id res chain seq x y z
N MET A 1 -10.10 -6.77 -16.02
CA MET A 1 -9.65 -5.47 -15.46
C MET A 1 -10.27 -5.35 -14.08
N VAL A 2 -9.51 -4.91 -13.08
CA VAL A 2 -10.05 -4.70 -11.73
C VAL A 2 -10.96 -3.48 -11.77
N ASP A 3 -12.20 -3.61 -11.32
CA ASP A 3 -13.10 -2.47 -11.19
C ASP A 3 -12.65 -1.60 -10.02
N LEU A 4 -12.39 -0.32 -10.27
CA LEU A 4 -11.98 0.66 -9.24
C LEU A 4 -13.00 1.79 -9.06
N THR A 5 -14.23 1.57 -9.54
CA THR A 5 -15.26 2.61 -9.60
C THR A 5 -16.36 2.46 -8.55
N GLY A 6 -16.40 1.35 -7.81
CA GLY A 6 -17.40 1.07 -6.78
C GLY A 6 -16.95 1.20 -5.32
N ASP A 7 -17.89 0.93 -4.41
CA ASP A 7 -17.70 0.86 -2.95
C ASP A 7 -17.23 -0.51 -2.44
N HIS A 8 -16.99 -1.47 -3.34
CA HIS A 8 -16.46 -2.77 -2.96
C HIS A 8 -14.99 -2.66 -2.51
N GLU A 9 -14.54 -3.59 -1.68
CA GLU A 9 -13.16 -3.61 -1.23
C GLU A 9 -12.25 -4.32 -2.24
N VAL A 10 -11.09 -3.73 -2.49
CA VAL A 10 -10.01 -4.30 -3.29
C VAL A 10 -8.75 -4.43 -2.46
N LYS A 11 -7.91 -5.40 -2.84
CA LYS A 11 -6.61 -5.57 -2.22
C LYS A 11 -5.64 -4.55 -2.83
N ALA A 12 -5.18 -3.62 -1.99
CA ALA A 12 -4.26 -2.55 -2.39
C ALA A 12 -2.94 -2.66 -1.63
N ILE A 13 -1.86 -2.21 -2.25
CA ILE A 13 -0.55 -2.11 -1.63
C ILE A 13 -0.66 -1.24 -0.36
N CYS A 14 -0.11 -1.74 0.74
CA CYS A 14 -0.15 -1.02 2.01
C CYS A 14 0.66 0.28 1.90
N PRO A 15 0.04 1.47 2.06
CA PRO A 15 0.74 2.75 1.86
C PRO A 15 1.76 3.06 2.96
N ARG A 16 1.72 2.32 4.07
CA ARG A 16 2.61 2.54 5.22
C ARG A 16 3.91 1.76 5.12
N CYS A 17 3.85 0.52 4.63
CA CYS A 17 5.03 -0.32 4.43
C CYS A 17 5.43 -0.46 2.96
N PHE A 18 4.70 0.18 2.04
CA PHE A 18 4.97 0.14 0.60
C PHE A 18 5.06 -1.29 0.05
N GLY A 19 4.18 -2.19 0.50
CA GLY A 19 4.18 -3.59 0.07
C GLY A 19 5.10 -4.53 0.85
N ASN A 20 5.94 -4.02 1.76
CA ASN A 20 6.97 -4.85 2.41
C ASN A 20 6.45 -5.76 3.55
N GLY A 21 5.31 -5.44 4.16
CA GLY A 21 4.83 -6.10 5.38
C GLY A 21 5.54 -5.63 6.66
N TYR A 22 6.64 -4.90 6.56
CA TYR A 22 7.35 -4.34 7.70
C TYR A 22 7.81 -2.91 7.43
N ILE A 23 8.10 -2.16 8.50
CA ILE A 23 8.62 -0.81 8.45
C ILE A 23 10.05 -0.84 8.97
N ARG A 24 10.99 -0.26 8.21
CA ARG A 24 12.37 -0.07 8.66
C ARG A 24 12.47 1.27 9.38
N MET A 25 12.84 1.24 10.66
CA MET A 25 13.04 2.48 11.41
C MET A 25 14.48 2.99 11.20
N PRO A 26 14.67 4.25 10.77
CA PRO A 26 15.99 4.85 10.62
C PRO A 26 16.52 5.32 11.98
N ALA A 27 17.07 4.40 12.78
CA ALA A 27 17.79 4.77 14.01
C ALA A 27 18.76 3.67 14.45
N GLY A 28 19.98 3.66 13.88
CA GLY A 28 21.20 3.01 14.42
C GLY A 28 21.19 1.50 14.65
N CYS A 29 20.04 0.86 14.63
CA CYS A 29 19.79 -0.57 14.73
C CYS A 29 18.82 -0.89 13.60
N ALA A 30 19.18 -1.85 12.74
CA ALA A 30 18.34 -2.33 11.66
C ALA A 30 17.13 -3.13 12.20
N HIS A 31 16.30 -2.49 13.03
CA HIS A 31 15.09 -3.09 13.57
C HIS A 31 13.97 -2.95 12.56
N GLN A 32 13.47 -4.10 12.12
CA GLN A 32 12.28 -4.22 11.29
C GLN A 32 11.11 -4.44 12.25
N VAL A 33 10.11 -3.57 12.16
CA VAL A 33 8.86 -3.77 12.90
C VAL A 33 7.79 -4.24 11.93
N ASN A 34 7.02 -5.25 12.33
CA ASN A 34 5.85 -5.69 11.59
C ASN A 34 4.93 -4.50 11.36
N CYS A 35 4.43 -4.33 10.14
CA CYS A 35 3.53 -3.24 9.82
C CYS A 35 2.16 -3.57 10.40
N PRO A 36 1.69 -2.83 11.43
CA PRO A 36 0.43 -3.16 12.09
C PRO A 36 -0.80 -2.84 11.21
N GLN A 37 -0.62 -2.04 10.15
CA GLN A 37 -1.71 -1.65 9.26
C GLN A 37 -2.12 -2.77 8.29
N CYS A 38 -1.16 -3.59 7.87
CA CYS A 38 -1.41 -4.71 6.97
C CYS A 38 -1.21 -6.07 7.62
N ASP A 39 -1.00 -6.11 8.95
CA ASP A 39 -0.69 -7.34 9.70
C ASP A 39 0.45 -8.15 9.03
N SER A 40 1.51 -7.45 8.64
CA SER A 40 2.64 -8.02 7.89
C SER A 40 2.37 -8.63 6.51
N GLN A 41 1.17 -8.45 5.96
CA GLN A 41 0.82 -9.00 4.64
C GLN A 41 1.34 -8.18 3.45
N GLY A 42 1.76 -6.93 3.67
CA GLY A 42 2.15 -6.01 2.60
C GLY A 42 0.98 -5.36 1.85
N GLU A 43 -0.24 -5.87 2.02
CA GLU A 43 -1.45 -5.40 1.34
C GLU A 43 -2.57 -5.11 2.35
N VAL A 44 -3.50 -4.24 2.00
CA VAL A 44 -4.66 -3.85 2.81
C VAL A 44 -5.93 -3.85 1.95
N TRP A 45 -7.06 -4.18 2.58
CA TRP A 45 -8.36 -4.01 1.94
C TRP A 45 -8.78 -2.54 2.04
N LEU A 46 -9.05 -1.94 0.88
CA LEU A 46 -9.49 -0.54 0.76
C LEU A 46 -10.63 -0.46 -0.26
N PRO A 47 -11.55 0.51 -0.11
CA PRO A 47 -12.63 0.67 -1.07
C PRO A 47 -12.08 1.05 -2.45
N ALA A 48 -12.60 0.42 -3.51
CA ALA A 48 -12.08 0.52 -4.87
C ALA A 48 -11.96 1.97 -5.36
N LYS A 49 -12.96 2.81 -5.04
CA LYS A 49 -12.98 4.25 -5.33
C LYS A 49 -11.78 5.04 -4.79
N GLN A 50 -11.12 4.54 -3.75
CA GLN A 50 -9.94 5.12 -3.11
C GLN A 50 -8.62 4.63 -3.71
N CYS A 51 -8.68 3.66 -4.61
CA CYS A 51 -7.53 3.03 -5.22
C CYS A 51 -7.32 3.49 -6.68
N ARG A 52 -6.12 3.24 -7.20
CA ARG A 52 -5.70 3.42 -8.59
C ARG A 52 -4.73 2.31 -8.98
N ILE A 53 -4.52 2.12 -10.28
CA ILE A 53 -3.47 1.27 -10.81
C ILE A 53 -2.21 2.14 -11.00
N ASN A 54 -1.07 1.70 -10.46
CA ASN A 54 0.22 2.37 -10.63
C ASN A 54 0.87 2.00 -11.98
N VAL A 55 2.02 2.61 -12.29
CA VAL A 55 2.73 2.38 -13.57
C VAL A 55 3.21 0.93 -13.77
N GLU A 56 3.36 0.17 -12.69
CA GLU A 56 3.77 -1.24 -12.70
C GLU A 56 2.56 -2.21 -12.77
N GLY A 57 1.33 -1.69 -12.81
CA GLY A 57 0.10 -2.49 -12.82
C GLY A 57 -0.40 -2.92 -11.44
N GLY A 58 0.25 -2.50 -10.36
CA GLY A 58 -0.18 -2.74 -8.98
C GLY A 58 -1.32 -1.81 -8.54
N ILE A 59 -2.16 -2.26 -7.61
CA ILE A 59 -3.24 -1.45 -7.03
C ILE A 59 -2.69 -0.71 -5.81
N GLU A 60 -2.80 0.61 -5.77
CA GLU A 60 -2.39 1.42 -4.64
C GLU A 60 -3.46 2.46 -4.28
N PRO A 61 -3.50 2.92 -3.02
CA PRO A 61 -4.37 4.04 -2.67
C PRO A 61 -3.92 5.34 -3.34
N ARG A 62 -4.89 6.17 -3.74
CA ARG A 62 -4.65 7.42 -4.48
C ARG A 62 -3.80 8.45 -3.73
N TRP A 63 -3.74 8.36 -2.39
CA TRP A 63 -2.92 9.24 -1.55
C TRP A 63 -1.49 8.72 -1.32
N MET A 64 -1.16 7.53 -1.84
CA MET A 64 0.18 6.99 -1.74
C MET A 64 1.11 7.77 -2.67
N LYS A 65 2.19 8.33 -2.12
CA LYS A 65 3.26 8.98 -2.90
C LYS A 65 4.22 7.93 -3.47
N SER A 66 3.72 7.02 -4.31
CA SER A 66 4.58 6.05 -4.97
C SER A 66 5.16 6.67 -6.23
N GLY A 67 6.45 7.03 -6.20
CA GLY A 67 7.32 7.24 -7.37
C GLY A 67 7.00 8.33 -8.40
N GLU A 68 5.77 8.83 -8.48
CA GLU A 68 5.40 9.96 -9.32
C GLU A 68 5.88 11.25 -8.65
N THR A 69 7.13 11.60 -8.93
CA THR A 69 7.67 12.94 -8.73
C THR A 69 6.71 13.96 -9.37
N ILE A 70 6.21 14.90 -8.55
CA ILE A 70 5.52 16.12 -9.00
C ILE A 70 6.44 16.88 -9.98
#